data_AF-A0A538PG26-F1
#
_entry.id   AF-A0A538PG26-F1
#
_cell.length_a   1.000
_cell.length_b   1.000
_cell.length_c   1.000
_cell.angle_alpha   90.00
_cell.angle_beta   90.00
_cell.angle_gamma   90.00
#
_symmetry.space_group_name_H-M   'P 1'
#
loop_
_entity.id
_entity.type
_entity.pdbx_description
1 polymer ?
#
loop_
_entity_poly.entity_id
_entity_poly.type
_entity_poly.pdbx_seq_one_letter_code
_entity_poly.pdbx_strand_id
1 'polypeptide(L)'
;MVWIEVVIAGGGTTSAFPDDTTLDTVADTMAHLSFADDDGVRHFNRIYTEVTREVVRQLAAGGFEEPRFITVLDVRFAELYLDALRSPATAPRAWRVVFERRHHSLAPLRFALAGMNAHINRDLAVALDVTCTRLGGTLDRDSPRCRDFLKINGILAELMAQAKSELFSRFDKLADIALGPLDDLCETWSITVARDSAWTHGVILHRLGPGPARDDALRSMDRTAALIGRLLLL
;
A
#
# COMPACT_ATOMS: atom_id res chain seq x y z
N MET A 1 21.12 23.99 -16.22
CA MET A 1 20.52 22.80 -15.55
C MET A 1 19.19 22.59 -16.24
N VAL A 2 19.16 21.65 -17.19
CA VAL A 2 18.09 21.52 -18.20
C VAL A 2 16.93 20.75 -17.59
N TRP A 3 15.77 21.39 -17.53
CA TRP A 3 14.48 20.78 -17.22
C TRP A 3 14.03 20.00 -18.46
N ILE A 4 13.79 18.70 -18.33
CA ILE A 4 13.13 17.91 -19.38
C ILE A 4 11.63 18.04 -19.15
N GLU A 5 10.99 18.90 -19.95
CA GLU A 5 9.54 18.88 -20.14
C GLU A 5 9.17 17.62 -20.93
N VAL A 6 8.27 16.81 -20.39
CA VAL A 6 7.58 15.77 -21.15
C VAL A 6 6.14 16.22 -21.34
N VAL A 7 5.84 16.73 -22.53
CA VAL A 7 4.48 16.86 -23.05
C VAL A 7 4.14 15.57 -23.77
N ILE A 8 3.11 14.84 -23.33
CA ILE A 8 2.46 13.81 -24.16
C ILE A 8 0.94 13.93 -24.06
N ALA A 9 0.33 14.13 -25.22
CA ALA A 9 -1.08 13.88 -25.49
C ALA A 9 -1.27 12.39 -25.81
N GLY A 10 -2.18 11.72 -25.09
CA GLY A 10 -2.68 10.38 -25.46
C GLY A 10 -2.47 9.28 -24.41
N GLY A 11 -3.48 9.05 -23.57
CA GLY A 11 -4.06 7.73 -23.26
C GLY A 11 -3.22 6.53 -22.80
N GLY A 12 -1.96 6.68 -22.35
CA GLY A 12 -1.18 5.59 -21.77
C GLY A 12 -0.49 6.01 -20.48
N THR A 13 -0.85 5.42 -19.35
CA THR A 13 -0.12 5.58 -18.08
C THR A 13 1.30 5.06 -18.26
N THR A 14 2.27 5.96 -18.36
CA THR A 14 3.69 5.61 -18.32
C THR A 14 4.01 5.06 -16.94
N SER A 15 4.41 3.78 -16.89
CA SER A 15 4.87 3.06 -15.70
C SER A 15 5.86 3.93 -14.91
N ALA A 16 5.64 4.11 -13.59
CA ALA A 16 6.56 4.92 -12.77
C ALA A 16 7.96 4.27 -12.67
N PHE A 17 8.05 2.97 -12.94
CA PHE A 17 9.28 2.22 -13.04
C PHE A 17 9.48 1.63 -14.45
N PRO A 18 10.71 1.57 -14.97
CA PRO A 18 11.04 0.81 -16.17
C PRO A 18 10.69 -0.68 -16.05
N ASP A 19 10.58 -1.35 -17.20
CA ASP A 19 10.55 -2.82 -17.21
C ASP A 19 11.83 -3.38 -16.58
N ASP A 20 11.71 -4.52 -15.89
CA ASP A 20 12.76 -5.20 -15.12
C ASP A 20 13.26 -4.49 -13.84
N THR A 21 12.48 -3.56 -13.31
CA THR A 21 12.75 -2.92 -12.01
C THR A 21 12.85 -3.93 -10.87
N THR A 22 13.88 -3.78 -10.03
CA THR A 22 14.11 -4.59 -8.83
C THR A 22 13.41 -3.98 -7.61
N LEU A 23 13.14 -4.80 -6.59
CA LEU A 23 12.60 -4.27 -5.33
C LEU A 23 13.60 -3.41 -4.56
N ASP A 24 14.91 -3.58 -4.76
CA ASP A 24 15.91 -2.64 -4.26
C ASP A 24 15.68 -1.24 -4.83
N THR A 25 15.44 -1.13 -6.14
CA THR A 25 15.14 0.15 -6.81
C THR A 25 13.86 0.77 -6.25
N VAL A 26 12.84 -0.05 -5.98
CA VAL A 26 11.60 0.42 -5.35
C VAL A 26 11.88 0.95 -3.94
N ALA A 27 12.57 0.17 -3.10
CA ALA A 27 12.91 0.56 -1.73
C ALA A 27 13.73 1.85 -1.69
N ASP A 28 14.73 1.96 -2.56
CA ASP A 28 15.55 3.17 -2.70
C ASP A 28 14.70 4.35 -3.15
N THR A 29 13.80 4.16 -4.12
CA THR A 29 12.90 5.23 -4.56
C THR A 29 12.02 5.72 -3.41
N MET A 30 11.41 4.80 -2.64
CA MET A 30 10.58 5.17 -1.49
C MET A 30 11.38 5.90 -0.40
N ALA A 31 12.62 5.47 -0.17
CA ALA A 31 13.51 6.07 0.83
C ALA A 31 13.97 7.49 0.47
N HIS A 32 14.04 7.81 -0.83
CA HIS A 32 14.44 9.14 -1.30
C HIS A 32 13.26 10.10 -1.52
N LEU A 33 12.01 9.67 -1.30
CA LEU A 33 10.87 10.57 -1.31
C LEU A 33 10.99 11.60 -0.18
N SER A 34 10.92 12.88 -0.57
CA SER A 34 10.96 14.00 0.36
C SER A 34 9.56 14.49 0.68
N PHE A 35 9.31 14.73 1.97
CA PHE A 35 8.05 15.25 2.49
C PHE A 35 8.35 16.46 3.38
N ALA A 36 7.43 17.41 3.44
CA ALA A 36 7.51 18.48 4.43
C ALA A 36 7.38 17.90 5.85
N ASP A 37 7.93 18.60 6.85
CA ASP A 37 7.92 18.14 8.24
C ASP A 37 6.50 17.95 8.81
N ASP A 38 5.53 18.69 8.30
CA ASP A 38 4.13 18.63 8.69
C ASP A 38 3.30 17.65 7.84
N ASP A 39 3.91 17.01 6.84
CA ASP A 39 3.21 16.12 5.92
C ASP A 39 3.07 14.72 6.50
N GLY A 40 1.87 14.37 6.94
CA GLY A 40 1.53 13.10 7.58
C GLY A 40 1.75 11.88 6.68
N VAL A 41 1.72 12.03 5.35
CA VAL A 41 1.95 10.91 4.40
C VAL A 41 3.32 10.26 4.62
N ARG A 42 4.30 11.03 5.12
CA ARG A 42 5.64 10.52 5.47
C ARG A 42 5.62 9.32 6.41
N HIS A 43 4.62 9.24 7.30
CA HIS A 43 4.50 8.14 8.28
C HIS A 43 4.12 6.82 7.60
N PHE A 44 3.18 6.86 6.65
CA PHE A 44 2.89 5.70 5.81
C PHE A 44 4.10 5.34 4.94
N ASN A 45 4.72 6.34 4.29
CA ASN A 45 5.88 6.12 3.42
C ASN A 45 7.03 5.40 4.13
N ARG A 46 7.30 5.79 5.38
CA ARG A 46 8.33 5.14 6.21
C ARG A 46 8.02 3.66 6.44
N ILE A 47 6.81 3.33 6.88
CA ILE A 47 6.41 1.92 7.11
C ILE A 47 6.50 1.13 5.82
N TYR A 48 5.99 1.70 4.71
CA TYR A 48 6.05 1.06 3.40
C TYR A 48 7.49 0.76 2.98
N THR A 49 8.40 1.72 3.13
CA THR A 49 9.83 1.56 2.84
C THR A 49 10.46 0.40 3.63
N GLU A 50 10.18 0.32 4.94
CA GLU A 50 10.73 -0.75 5.79
C GLU A 50 10.15 -2.13 5.41
N VAL A 51 8.86 -2.21 5.09
CA VAL A 51 8.24 -3.45 4.61
C VAL A 51 8.89 -3.90 3.30
N THR A 52 9.06 -2.99 2.33
CA THR A 52 9.70 -3.33 1.04
C THR A 52 11.14 -3.80 1.24
N ARG A 53 11.92 -3.18 2.13
CA ARG A 53 13.28 -3.64 2.47
C ARG A 53 13.31 -5.04 3.06
N GLU A 54 12.34 -5.37 3.92
CA GLU A 54 12.24 -6.71 4.49
C GLU A 54 11.84 -7.74 3.43
N VAL A 55 10.97 -7.39 2.49
CA VAL A 55 10.66 -8.25 1.33
C VAL A 55 11.90 -8.47 0.45
N VAL A 56 12.67 -7.41 0.17
CA VAL A 56 13.97 -7.51 -0.54
C VAL A 56 14.90 -8.51 0.16
N ARG A 57 15.04 -8.40 1.48
CA ARG A 57 15.88 -9.31 2.28
C ARG A 57 15.42 -10.77 2.18
N GLN A 58 14.11 -11.02 2.25
CA GLN A 58 13.53 -12.36 2.16
C GLN A 58 13.65 -12.95 0.75
N LEU A 59 13.55 -12.13 -0.30
CA LEU A 59 13.83 -12.54 -1.68
C LEU A 59 15.29 -12.97 -1.85
N ALA A 60 16.23 -12.16 -1.35
CA ALA A 60 17.65 -12.48 -1.39
C ALA A 60 18.00 -13.77 -0.63
N ALA A 61 17.24 -14.08 0.44
CA ALA A 61 17.39 -15.31 1.22
C ALA A 61 16.70 -16.54 0.58
N GLY A 62 16.07 -16.41 -0.60
CA GLY A 62 15.34 -17.50 -1.26
C GLY A 62 14.06 -17.90 -0.52
N GLY A 63 13.47 -16.99 0.25
CA GLY A 63 12.35 -17.28 1.14
C GLY A 63 10.98 -17.41 0.45
N PHE A 64 10.88 -17.21 -0.85
CA PHE A 64 9.63 -17.23 -1.60
C PHE A 64 9.63 -18.37 -2.61
N GLU A 65 8.50 -19.06 -2.75
CA GLU A 65 8.33 -20.17 -3.70
C GLU A 65 8.21 -19.68 -5.15
N GLU A 66 7.61 -18.51 -5.36
CA GLU A 66 7.39 -17.83 -6.63
C GLU A 66 7.88 -16.36 -6.54
N PRO A 67 9.20 -16.13 -6.43
CA PRO A 67 9.78 -14.80 -6.19
C PRO A 67 9.44 -13.80 -7.30
N ARG A 68 9.27 -14.26 -8.54
CA ARG A 68 8.89 -13.40 -9.67
C ARG A 68 7.51 -12.78 -9.47
N PHE A 69 6.56 -13.52 -8.89
CA PHE A 69 5.22 -13.00 -8.58
C PHE A 69 5.29 -11.89 -7.55
N ILE A 70 6.05 -12.08 -6.46
CA ILE A 70 6.23 -11.07 -5.42
C ILE A 70 6.90 -9.81 -5.98
N THR A 71 7.98 -9.94 -6.75
CA THR A 71 8.66 -8.77 -7.35
C THR A 71 7.71 -7.97 -8.25
N VAL A 72 6.99 -8.63 -9.17
CA VAL A 72 6.07 -7.90 -10.06
C VAL A 72 4.91 -7.28 -9.28
N LEU A 73 4.37 -7.99 -8.29
CA LEU A 73 3.30 -7.47 -7.44
C LEU A 73 3.74 -6.21 -6.69
N ASP A 74 4.88 -6.26 -6.01
CA ASP A 74 5.37 -5.15 -5.19
C ASP A 74 5.76 -3.94 -6.04
N VAL A 75 6.36 -4.13 -7.23
CA VAL A 75 6.60 -3.04 -8.18
C VAL A 75 5.27 -2.38 -8.57
N ARG A 76 4.27 -3.16 -9.01
CA ARG A 76 2.96 -2.60 -9.38
C ARG A 76 2.25 -1.94 -8.20
N PHE A 77 2.44 -2.47 -7.00
CA PHE A 77 1.89 -1.88 -5.79
C PHE A 77 2.51 -0.51 -5.52
N ALA A 78 3.83 -0.38 -5.58
CA ALA A 78 4.55 0.88 -5.41
C ALA A 78 4.14 1.94 -6.44
N GLU A 79 3.96 1.56 -7.70
CA GLU A 79 3.54 2.48 -8.77
C GLU A 79 2.19 3.11 -8.49
N LEU A 80 1.21 2.34 -8.01
CA LEU A 80 -0.12 2.85 -7.69
C LEU A 80 -0.05 3.94 -6.61
N TYR A 81 0.82 3.76 -5.61
CA TYR A 81 1.05 4.76 -4.58
C TYR A 81 1.79 6.00 -5.12
N LEU A 82 2.85 5.80 -5.92
CA LEU A 82 3.60 6.90 -6.54
C LEU A 82 2.72 7.73 -7.48
N ASP A 83 1.86 7.09 -8.27
CA ASP A 83 0.93 7.77 -9.17
C ASP A 83 -0.10 8.59 -8.39
N ALA A 84 -0.61 8.04 -7.28
CA ALA A 84 -1.49 8.77 -6.37
C ALA A 84 -0.78 9.98 -5.76
N LEU A 85 0.48 9.82 -5.32
CA LEU A 85 1.29 10.90 -4.72
C LEU A 85 1.63 11.99 -5.74
N ARG A 86 1.93 11.63 -6.99
CA ARG A 86 2.25 12.56 -8.08
C ARG A 86 1.04 13.38 -8.54
N SER A 87 -0.16 12.79 -8.47
CA SER A 87 -1.40 13.44 -8.92
C SER A 87 -2.50 13.39 -7.84
N PRO A 88 -2.34 14.07 -6.69
CA PRO A 88 -3.27 13.93 -5.56
C PRO A 88 -4.73 14.27 -5.88
N ALA A 89 -4.95 15.26 -6.74
CA ALA A 89 -6.29 15.72 -7.12
C ALA A 89 -7.10 14.64 -7.87
N THR A 90 -6.43 13.84 -8.70
CA THR A 90 -7.04 12.79 -9.53
C THR A 90 -6.81 11.38 -8.98
N ALA A 91 -6.10 11.25 -7.85
CA ALA A 91 -5.87 9.98 -7.17
C ALA A 91 -7.20 9.27 -6.83
N PRO A 92 -7.18 7.94 -6.62
CA PRO A 92 -8.32 7.21 -6.08
C PRO A 92 -8.89 7.87 -4.82
N ARG A 93 -10.19 7.74 -4.57
CA ARG A 93 -10.84 8.36 -3.39
C ARG A 93 -10.17 7.90 -2.09
N ALA A 94 -9.74 6.65 -2.03
CA ALA A 94 -9.04 6.07 -0.87
C ALA A 94 -7.77 6.85 -0.51
N TRP A 95 -7.03 7.35 -1.50
CA TRP A 95 -5.85 8.19 -1.30
C TRP A 95 -6.17 9.66 -1.11
N ARG A 96 -7.16 10.18 -1.85
CA ARG A 96 -7.52 11.60 -1.78
C ARG A 96 -7.90 12.05 -0.37
N VAL A 97 -8.60 11.20 0.39
CA VAL A 97 -8.96 11.50 1.79
C VAL A 97 -7.74 11.62 2.71
N VAL A 98 -6.65 10.91 2.40
CA VAL A 98 -5.38 11.03 3.12
C VAL A 98 -4.68 12.33 2.74
N PHE A 99 -4.59 12.61 1.44
CA PHE A 99 -3.93 13.81 0.93
C PHE A 99 -4.64 15.11 1.34
N GLU A 100 -5.97 15.13 1.37
CA GLU A 100 -6.77 16.27 1.87
C GLU A 100 -6.44 16.64 3.31
N ARG A 101 -6.01 15.67 4.13
CA ARG A 101 -5.68 15.85 5.55
C ARG A 101 -4.19 15.92 5.84
N ARG A 102 -3.32 15.82 4.82
CA ARG A 102 -1.89 15.52 5.02
C ARG A 102 -1.13 16.53 5.88
N HIS A 103 -1.54 17.79 5.93
CA HIS A 103 -0.92 18.83 6.77
C HIS A 103 -1.67 19.11 8.07
N HIS A 104 -2.65 18.27 8.43
CA HIS A 104 -3.37 18.41 9.71
C HIS A 104 -2.52 17.89 10.87
N SER A 105 -2.62 18.55 12.02
CA SER A 105 -1.97 18.12 13.27
C SER A 105 -2.71 16.93 13.90
N LEU A 106 -2.52 15.74 13.33
CA LEU A 106 -3.04 14.46 13.84
C LEU A 106 -1.91 13.55 14.32
N ALA A 107 -2.24 12.55 15.13
CA ALA A 107 -1.27 11.56 15.58
C ALA A 107 -0.63 10.82 14.37
N PRO A 108 0.71 10.64 14.34
CA PRO A 108 1.43 9.94 13.26
C PRO A 108 0.82 8.60 12.84
N LEU A 109 0.36 7.83 13.83
CA LEU A 109 -0.25 6.52 13.63
C LEU A 109 -1.51 6.58 12.76
N ARG A 110 -2.29 7.65 12.82
CA ARG A 110 -3.50 7.81 11.99
C ARG A 110 -3.17 7.92 10.52
N PHE A 111 -2.13 8.66 10.16
CA PHE A 111 -1.67 8.76 8.77
C PHE A 111 -1.07 7.45 8.27
N ALA A 112 -0.30 6.75 9.12
CA ALA A 112 0.19 5.41 8.81
C ALA A 112 -0.97 4.45 8.49
N LEU A 113 -1.94 4.32 9.39
CA LEU A 113 -3.10 3.45 9.22
C LEU A 113 -3.96 3.86 8.01
N ALA A 114 -4.19 5.17 7.80
CA ALA A 114 -4.98 5.64 6.68
C ALA A 114 -4.31 5.35 5.32
N GLY A 115 -2.98 5.53 5.24
CA GLY A 115 -2.20 5.16 4.05
C GLY A 115 -2.21 3.65 3.82
N MET A 116 -1.99 2.84 4.86
CA MET A 116 -2.06 1.38 4.72
C MET A 116 -3.46 0.90 4.34
N ASN A 117 -4.52 1.52 4.84
CA ASN A 117 -5.89 1.25 4.42
C ASN A 117 -6.10 1.56 2.93
N ALA A 118 -5.66 2.73 2.44
CA ALA A 118 -5.77 3.06 1.03
C ALA A 118 -5.00 2.06 0.16
N HIS A 119 -3.79 1.73 0.57
CA HIS A 119 -2.91 0.83 -0.16
C HIS A 119 -3.45 -0.62 -0.15
N ILE A 120 -3.71 -1.21 1.01
CA ILE A 120 -4.14 -2.61 1.12
C ILE A 120 -5.57 -2.80 0.59
N ASN A 121 -6.53 -1.97 0.99
CA ASN A 121 -7.94 -2.22 0.66
C ASN A 121 -8.34 -1.77 -0.74
N ARG A 122 -7.52 -0.95 -1.43
CA ARG A 122 -7.78 -0.53 -2.81
C ARG A 122 -6.68 -0.98 -3.76
N ASP A 123 -5.42 -0.57 -3.52
CA ASP A 123 -4.35 -0.77 -4.51
C ASP A 123 -3.95 -2.22 -4.66
N LEU A 124 -3.91 -2.99 -3.56
CA LEU A 124 -3.38 -4.35 -3.58
C LEU A 124 -4.19 -5.28 -4.50
N ALA A 125 -5.52 -5.14 -4.52
CA ALA A 125 -6.36 -5.91 -5.43
C ALA A 125 -6.13 -5.53 -6.90
N VAL A 126 -5.89 -4.25 -7.19
CA VAL A 126 -5.54 -3.78 -8.54
C VAL A 126 -4.17 -4.30 -8.95
N ALA A 127 -3.18 -4.25 -8.05
CA ALA A 127 -1.84 -4.77 -8.29
C ALA A 127 -1.87 -6.29 -8.54
N LEU A 128 -2.68 -7.05 -7.79
CA LEU A 128 -2.88 -8.49 -7.99
C LEU A 128 -3.47 -8.81 -9.37
N ASP A 129 -4.52 -8.10 -9.79
CA ASP A 129 -5.14 -8.27 -11.12
C ASP A 129 -4.15 -7.99 -12.25
N VAL A 130 -3.45 -6.85 -12.18
CA VAL A 130 -2.43 -6.46 -13.18
C VAL A 130 -1.27 -7.46 -13.20
N THR A 131 -0.80 -7.90 -12.04
CA THR A 131 0.29 -8.89 -11.92
C THR A 131 -0.12 -10.23 -12.51
N CYS A 132 -1.32 -10.71 -12.22
CA CYS A 132 -1.83 -11.96 -12.74
C CYS A 132 -1.98 -11.88 -14.27
N THR A 133 -2.53 -10.78 -14.79
CA THR A 133 -2.60 -10.51 -16.23
C THR A 133 -1.22 -10.50 -16.88
N ARG A 134 -0.21 -9.85 -16.26
CA ARG A 134 1.16 -9.76 -16.79
C ARG A 134 1.87 -11.10 -16.82
N LEU A 135 1.75 -11.90 -15.77
CA LEU A 135 2.45 -13.18 -15.62
C LEU A 135 1.68 -14.37 -16.17
N GLY A 136 0.40 -14.20 -16.49
CA GLY A 136 -0.52 -15.28 -16.81
C GLY A 136 -0.84 -16.17 -15.60
N GLY A 137 -1.77 -17.10 -15.80
CA GLY A 137 -2.24 -18.03 -14.78
C GLY A 137 -3.40 -17.47 -13.96
N THR A 138 -3.57 -17.99 -12.75
CA THR A 138 -4.69 -17.71 -11.86
C THR A 138 -4.21 -17.30 -10.45
N LEU A 139 -5.11 -16.73 -9.66
CA LEU A 139 -4.90 -16.38 -8.24
C LEU A 139 -5.56 -17.43 -7.34
N ASP A 140 -5.12 -18.69 -7.46
CA ASP A 140 -5.69 -19.80 -6.69
C ASP A 140 -5.17 -19.83 -5.25
N ARG A 141 -6.03 -20.21 -4.30
CA ARG A 141 -5.72 -20.21 -2.86
C ARG A 141 -4.62 -21.21 -2.47
N ASP A 142 -4.52 -22.33 -3.20
CA ASP A 142 -3.52 -23.38 -2.94
C ASP A 142 -2.22 -23.20 -3.76
N SER A 143 -2.09 -22.07 -4.47
CA SER A 143 -0.91 -21.80 -5.30
C SER A 143 0.30 -21.32 -4.47
N PRO A 144 1.54 -21.54 -4.97
CA PRO A 144 2.75 -20.91 -4.42
C PRO A 144 2.63 -19.39 -4.29
N ARG A 145 2.00 -18.74 -5.29
CA ARG A 145 1.74 -17.29 -5.29
C ARG A 145 0.91 -16.84 -4.07
N CYS A 146 -0.12 -17.60 -3.71
CA CYS A 146 -0.95 -17.30 -2.54
C CYS A 146 -0.16 -17.50 -1.24
N ARG A 147 0.62 -18.59 -1.13
CA ARG A 147 1.46 -18.84 0.05
C ARG A 147 2.48 -17.74 0.26
N ASP A 148 3.16 -17.30 -0.80
CA ASP A 148 4.10 -16.18 -0.74
C ASP A 148 3.41 -14.86 -0.37
N PHE A 149 2.24 -14.59 -0.97
CA PHE A 149 1.43 -13.42 -0.62
C PHE A 149 1.04 -13.40 0.86
N LEU A 150 0.65 -14.56 1.42
CA LEU A 150 0.30 -14.71 2.83
C LEU A 150 1.54 -14.62 3.74
N LYS A 151 2.71 -15.06 3.27
CA LYS A 151 3.98 -14.95 4.02
C LYS A 151 4.29 -13.50 4.41
N ILE A 152 3.97 -12.54 3.54
CA ILE A 152 4.14 -11.10 3.82
C ILE A 152 3.31 -10.63 5.04
N ASN A 153 2.23 -11.34 5.42
CA ASN A 153 1.49 -11.01 6.63
C ASN A 153 2.37 -11.09 7.89
N GLY A 154 3.30 -12.06 7.95
CA GLY A 154 4.24 -12.21 9.06
C GLY A 154 5.18 -11.02 9.16
N ILE A 155 5.74 -10.58 8.02
CA ILE A 155 6.59 -9.39 7.92
C ILE A 155 5.85 -8.15 8.44
N LEU A 156 4.61 -7.94 7.99
CA LEU A 156 3.79 -6.80 8.41
C LEU A 156 3.45 -6.86 9.92
N ALA A 157 3.16 -8.04 10.45
CA ALA A 157 2.84 -8.21 11.86
C ALA A 157 4.05 -7.87 12.76
N GLU A 158 5.24 -8.35 12.40
CA GLU A 158 6.49 -8.08 13.13
C GLU A 158 6.84 -6.59 13.11
N LEU A 159 6.83 -5.96 11.94
CA LEU A 159 7.14 -4.54 11.80
C LEU A 159 6.12 -3.66 12.52
N MET A 160 4.83 -4.02 12.49
CA MET A 160 3.82 -3.24 13.19
C MET A 160 3.90 -3.41 14.71
N ALA A 161 4.29 -4.59 15.21
CA ALA A 161 4.58 -4.79 16.63
C ALA A 161 5.77 -3.94 17.09
N GLN A 162 6.84 -3.87 16.29
CA GLN A 162 8.00 -3.02 16.57
C GLN A 162 7.63 -1.53 16.54
N ALA A 163 6.91 -1.07 15.50
CA ALA A 163 6.48 0.32 15.38
C ALA A 163 5.56 0.75 16.54
N LYS A 164 4.66 -0.13 16.98
CA LYS A 164 3.84 0.08 18.18
C LYS A 164 4.73 0.22 19.41
N SER A 165 5.67 -0.71 19.64
CA SER A 165 6.59 -0.66 20.80
C SER A 165 7.44 0.61 20.83
N GLU A 166 7.99 1.05 19.70
CA GLU A 166 8.73 2.32 19.59
C GLU A 166 7.84 3.54 19.86
N LEU A 167 6.58 3.51 19.40
CA LEU A 167 5.64 4.59 19.65
C LEU A 167 5.29 4.65 21.15
N PHE A 168 4.89 3.54 21.76
CA PHE A 168 4.51 3.48 23.18
C PHE A 168 5.68 3.82 24.11
N SER A 169 6.88 3.30 23.85
CA SER A 169 8.07 3.61 24.66
C SER A 169 8.46 5.10 24.64
N ARG A 170 8.13 5.83 23.57
CA ARG A 170 8.33 7.30 23.49
C ARG A 170 7.26 8.08 24.26
N PHE A 171 6.15 7.46 24.63
CA PHE A 171 5.01 8.08 25.29
C PHE A 171 4.89 7.75 26.79
N ASP A 172 5.86 7.03 27.36
CA ASP A 172 5.91 6.72 28.80
C ASP A 172 6.17 7.97 29.67
N LYS A 173 5.06 8.63 30.04
CA LYS A 173 4.69 9.09 31.40
C LYS A 173 3.41 9.95 31.45
N LEU A 174 2.75 10.25 30.33
CA LEU A 174 1.53 11.08 30.32
C LEU A 174 0.41 10.61 29.35
N ALA A 175 0.57 9.50 28.63
CA ALA A 175 -0.24 9.18 27.44
C ALA A 175 -1.33 8.09 27.61
N ASP A 176 -1.48 7.47 28.78
CA ASP A 176 -2.48 6.40 28.99
C ASP A 176 -3.94 6.86 28.83
N ILE A 177 -4.21 8.17 28.88
CA ILE A 177 -5.58 8.73 28.78
C ILE A 177 -5.94 9.17 27.34
N ALA A 178 -4.95 9.42 26.48
CA ALA A 178 -5.17 9.97 25.14
C ALA A 178 -5.10 8.94 24.00
N LEU A 179 -4.50 7.78 24.24
CA LEU A 179 -4.23 6.76 23.21
C LEU A 179 -5.25 5.62 23.14
N GLY A 180 -6.13 5.45 24.14
CA GLY A 180 -7.15 4.39 24.15
C GLY A 180 -7.94 4.24 22.83
N PRO A 181 -8.42 5.35 22.21
CA PRO A 181 -9.11 5.27 20.92
C PRO A 181 -8.23 4.84 19.73
N LEU A 182 -6.90 5.01 19.81
CA LEU A 182 -5.94 4.57 18.79
C LEU A 182 -5.56 3.10 18.97
N ASP A 183 -5.52 2.64 20.20
CA ASP A 183 -5.29 1.23 20.55
C ASP A 183 -6.49 0.39 20.10
N ASP A 184 -7.72 0.83 20.42
CA ASP A 184 -8.95 0.21 19.92
C ASP A 184 -8.97 0.16 18.38
N LEU A 185 -8.50 1.21 17.71
CA LEU A 185 -8.43 1.28 16.25
C LEU A 185 -7.42 0.30 15.66
N CYS A 186 -6.28 0.15 16.32
CA CYS A 186 -5.23 -0.79 15.97
C CYS A 186 -5.59 -2.25 16.25
N GLU A 187 -6.43 -2.50 17.26
CA GLU A 187 -6.95 -3.82 17.60
C GLU A 187 -8.12 -4.20 16.67
N THR A 188 -8.96 -3.23 16.31
CA THR A 188 -10.11 -3.43 15.41
C THR A 188 -9.66 -3.65 13.95
N TRP A 189 -8.56 -3.01 13.52
CA TRP A 189 -8.08 -3.12 12.15
C TRP A 189 -7.07 -4.26 11.96
N SER A 190 -7.55 -5.40 11.43
CA SER A 190 -6.71 -6.56 11.13
C SER A 190 -6.12 -6.49 9.71
N ILE A 191 -4.81 -6.29 9.61
CA ILE A 191 -4.05 -6.37 8.35
C ILE A 191 -4.28 -7.70 7.65
N THR A 192 -4.32 -8.81 8.39
CA THR A 192 -4.53 -10.14 7.82
C THR A 192 -5.88 -10.24 7.13
N VAL A 193 -6.95 -9.73 7.75
CA VAL A 193 -8.29 -9.69 7.15
C VAL A 193 -8.31 -8.75 5.94
N ALA A 194 -7.69 -7.57 6.03
CA ALA A 194 -7.60 -6.63 4.92
C ALA A 194 -6.88 -7.24 3.70
N ARG A 195 -5.75 -7.94 3.93
CA ARG A 195 -4.99 -8.61 2.87
C ARG A 195 -5.73 -9.82 2.30
N ASP A 196 -6.44 -10.59 3.12
CA ASP A 196 -7.29 -11.68 2.64
C ASP A 196 -8.45 -11.16 1.75
N SER A 197 -9.06 -10.06 2.16
CA SER A 197 -10.06 -9.35 1.36
C SER A 197 -9.45 -8.84 0.04
N ALA A 198 -8.25 -8.25 0.08
CA ALA A 198 -7.54 -7.79 -1.11
C ALA A 198 -7.25 -8.94 -2.09
N TRP A 199 -6.84 -10.12 -1.60
CA TRP A 199 -6.67 -11.30 -2.44
C TRP A 199 -7.98 -11.69 -3.13
N THR A 200 -9.06 -11.79 -2.35
CA THR A 200 -10.39 -12.12 -2.86
C THR A 200 -10.86 -11.11 -3.92
N HIS A 201 -10.67 -9.82 -3.68
CA HIS A 201 -10.98 -8.79 -4.66
C HIS A 201 -10.09 -8.88 -5.90
N GLY A 202 -8.79 -9.15 -5.76
CA GLY A 202 -7.89 -9.37 -6.90
C GLY A 202 -8.37 -10.52 -7.79
N VAL A 203 -8.81 -11.63 -7.21
CA VAL A 203 -9.44 -12.75 -7.94
C VAL A 203 -10.68 -12.29 -8.69
N ILE A 204 -11.57 -11.53 -8.03
CA ILE A 204 -12.81 -11.02 -8.63
C ILE A 204 -12.49 -10.10 -9.81
N LEU A 205 -11.61 -9.11 -9.62
CA LEU A 205 -11.23 -8.15 -10.66
C LEU A 205 -10.64 -8.86 -11.87
N HIS A 206 -9.74 -9.83 -11.64
CA HIS A 206 -9.12 -10.61 -12.70
C HIS A 206 -10.15 -11.43 -13.50
N ARG A 207 -11.09 -12.08 -12.81
CA ARG A 207 -12.17 -12.87 -13.45
C ARG A 207 -13.15 -12.01 -14.23
N LEU A 208 -13.46 -10.81 -13.75
CA LEU A 208 -14.37 -9.89 -14.44
C LEU A 208 -13.77 -9.37 -15.76
N GLY A 209 -12.44 -9.24 -15.83
CA GLY A 209 -11.74 -8.70 -16.98
C GLY A 209 -12.11 -7.23 -17.26
N PRO A 210 -11.57 -6.62 -18.34
CA PRO A 210 -11.89 -5.24 -18.68
C PRO A 210 -13.38 -5.06 -18.99
N GLY A 211 -14.03 -4.11 -18.32
CA GLY A 211 -15.43 -3.77 -18.59
C GLY A 211 -16.16 -3.15 -17.40
N PRO A 212 -17.45 -2.77 -17.60
CA PRO A 212 -18.22 -2.02 -16.60
C PRO A 212 -18.31 -2.70 -15.23
N ALA A 213 -18.44 -4.03 -15.19
CA ALA A 213 -18.54 -4.77 -13.93
C ALA A 213 -17.25 -4.69 -13.09
N ARG A 214 -16.08 -4.77 -13.74
CA ARG A 214 -14.78 -4.56 -13.07
C ARG A 214 -14.67 -3.13 -12.56
N ASP A 215 -15.08 -2.15 -13.36
CA ASP A 215 -15.02 -0.75 -12.97
C ASP A 215 -15.95 -0.44 -11.79
N ASP A 216 -17.13 -1.05 -11.72
CA ASP A 216 -18.05 -0.95 -10.58
C ASP A 216 -17.47 -1.58 -9.31
N ALA A 217 -16.87 -2.77 -9.41
CA ALA A 217 -16.17 -3.41 -8.30
C ALA A 217 -15.05 -2.50 -7.76
N LEU A 218 -14.21 -1.95 -8.63
CA LEU A 218 -13.16 -1.00 -8.26
C LEU A 218 -13.72 0.26 -7.59
N ARG A 219 -14.79 0.85 -8.14
CA ARG A 219 -15.44 2.03 -7.55
C ARG A 219 -15.99 1.72 -6.15
N SER A 220 -16.55 0.53 -5.95
CA SER A 220 -17.07 0.11 -4.64
C SER A 220 -15.95 0.00 -3.61
N MET A 221 -14.87 -0.71 -3.94
CA MET A 221 -13.70 -0.85 -3.09
C MET A 221 -13.08 0.50 -2.72
N ASP A 222 -12.89 1.38 -3.72
CA ASP A 222 -12.32 2.71 -3.53
C ASP A 222 -13.19 3.58 -2.61
N ARG A 223 -14.52 3.51 -2.71
CA ARG A 223 -15.44 4.22 -1.80
C ARG A 223 -15.38 3.68 -0.37
N THR A 224 -15.34 2.37 -0.20
CA THR A 224 -15.26 1.74 1.13
C THR A 224 -13.94 2.07 1.81
N ALA A 225 -12.82 1.94 1.10
CA ALA A 225 -11.50 2.32 1.61
C ALA A 225 -11.45 3.82 1.95
N ALA A 226 -12.06 4.69 1.14
CA ALA A 226 -12.15 6.12 1.45
C ALA A 226 -12.97 6.43 2.70
N LEU A 227 -14.08 5.70 2.93
CA LEU A 227 -14.89 5.85 4.15
C LEU A 227 -14.08 5.49 5.39
N ILE A 228 -13.40 4.34 5.37
CA ILE A 228 -12.52 3.90 6.46
C ILE A 228 -11.40 4.93 6.67
N GLY A 229 -10.75 5.39 5.60
CA GLY A 229 -9.69 6.38 5.66
C GLY A 229 -10.14 7.69 6.31
N ARG A 230 -11.37 8.16 6.05
CA ARG A 230 -11.93 9.33 6.73
C ARG A 230 -12.07 9.09 8.23
N LEU A 231 -12.61 7.95 8.65
CA LEU A 231 -12.78 7.60 10.06
C LEU A 231 -11.43 7.53 10.80
N LEU A 232 -10.40 6.96 10.16
CA LEU A 232 -9.03 6.92 10.70
C LEU A 232 -8.44 8.33 10.91
N LEU A 233 -8.93 9.34 10.18
CA LEU A 233 -8.45 10.72 10.16
C LEU A 233 -9.41 11.71 10.86
N LEU A 234 -10.43 11.23 11.59
CA LEU A 234 -11.37 12.05 12.38
C LEU A 234 -10.82 12.44 13.75
#